data_AF-A0A9W6VES2-F1
#
_entry.id   AF-A0A9W6VES2-F1
#
_cell.length_a   1.000
_cell.length_b   1.000
_cell.length_c   1.000
_cell.angle_alpha   90.00
_cell.angle_beta   90.00
_cell.angle_gamma   90.00
#
_symmetry.space_group_name_H-M   'P 1'
#
loop_
_entity.id
_entity.type
_entity.pdbx_description
1 polymer ?
#
loop_
_entity_poly.entity_id
_entity_poly.type
_entity_poly.pdbx_seq_one_letter_code
_entity_poly.pdbx_strand_id
1 'polypeptide(L)'
;MGFRDDAGHPALSSGLVHMCGRARQDRLPSDVAEMTPQARLGAILRGEAIQGFAPYGSQDPVVCFTEAKRDGVAYLIKEKGWAPWGLVLERDAVYQDGGGPVWYARSDVWDTLSSEIKAWAVRLEPGRAEWLHEREWRVPTPKLGLRSEMIRAVIVADPQWHPGYVPDLGVDPASGEPELVEVPPRLIAGVKRWCWNHATGKFDELPPWIA
;
A
#
# COMPACT_ATOMS: atom_id res chain seq x y z
N MET A 1 -3.30 -4.92 20.38
CA MET A 1 -3.05 -3.50 20.70
C MET A 1 -3.96 -2.70 19.77
N GLY A 2 -4.85 -1.84 20.29
CA GLY A 2 -5.84 -1.17 19.46
C GLY A 2 -5.22 -0.12 18.54
N PHE A 3 -5.65 -0.06 17.28
CA PHE A 3 -5.23 0.99 16.34
C PHE A 3 -5.57 2.37 16.92
N ARG A 4 -4.60 3.30 16.88
CA ARG A 4 -4.86 4.70 17.25
C ARG A 4 -5.60 5.38 16.11
N ASP A 5 -6.88 5.69 16.32
CA ASP A 5 -7.59 6.58 15.42
C ASP A 5 -6.87 7.93 15.30
N ASP A 6 -6.97 8.53 14.11
CA ASP A 6 -6.23 9.73 13.71
C ASP A 6 -6.69 10.93 14.56
N ALA A 7 -6.09 11.09 15.74
CA ALA A 7 -6.52 12.01 16.79
C ALA A 7 -6.55 13.48 16.32
N GLY A 8 -7.67 13.90 15.73
CA GLY A 8 -8.03 15.26 15.34
C GLY A 8 -7.17 15.93 14.26
N HIS A 9 -5.92 15.51 14.05
CA HIS A 9 -4.96 16.28 13.26
C HIS A 9 -5.39 16.40 11.79
N PRO A 10 -5.58 17.61 11.22
CA PRO A 10 -6.25 17.77 9.93
C PRO A 10 -5.47 17.16 8.74
N ALA A 11 -4.13 17.10 8.82
CA ALA A 11 -3.27 16.79 7.65
C ALA A 11 -2.24 15.64 7.83
N LEU A 12 -2.29 14.86 8.92
CA LEU A 12 -1.33 13.76 9.21
C LEU A 12 -2.14 12.51 9.61
N SER A 13 -1.70 11.29 9.23
CA SER A 13 -2.65 10.18 9.04
C SER A 13 -2.57 8.93 9.92
N SER A 14 -1.51 8.72 10.71
CA SER A 14 -1.14 7.42 11.38
C SER A 14 -1.05 6.16 10.50
N GLY A 15 -1.78 6.07 9.39
CA GLY A 15 -1.62 5.08 8.34
C GLY A 15 -0.76 5.57 7.16
N LEU A 16 -0.22 4.60 6.42
CA LEU A 16 0.51 4.76 5.16
C LEU A 16 -0.17 3.94 4.07
N VAL A 17 -0.27 4.49 2.87
CA VAL A 17 -1.09 3.91 1.79
C VAL A 17 -0.21 3.37 0.67
N HIS A 18 -0.32 2.07 0.37
CA HIS A 18 0.30 1.45 -0.79
C HIS A 18 -0.75 1.20 -1.88
N MET A 19 -0.62 1.86 -3.03
CA MET A 19 -1.61 1.80 -4.11
C MET A 19 -1.13 0.92 -5.27
N CYS A 20 -1.97 -0.02 -5.67
CA CYS A 20 -1.68 -1.05 -6.68
C CYS A 20 -1.80 -0.54 -8.12
N GLY A 21 -2.38 0.65 -8.35
CA GLY A 21 -2.44 1.30 -9.66
C GLY A 21 -2.19 2.80 -9.56
N ARG A 22 -0.99 3.22 -9.96
CA ARG A 22 -0.56 4.62 -10.02
C ARG A 22 -0.34 5.05 -11.47
N ALA A 23 -0.41 6.36 -11.73
CA ALA A 23 -0.38 6.94 -13.08
C ALA A 23 0.96 6.79 -13.84
N ARG A 24 2.04 6.34 -13.19
CA ARG A 24 3.33 6.01 -13.81
C ARG A 24 3.78 4.63 -13.38
N GLN A 25 4.24 3.83 -14.35
CA GLN A 25 4.64 2.43 -14.19
C GLN A 25 5.89 2.07 -15.02
N ASP A 26 6.64 3.09 -15.48
CA ASP A 26 7.73 3.01 -16.46
C ASP A 26 8.97 2.21 -16.01
N ARG A 27 9.01 1.77 -14.75
CA ARG A 27 10.13 1.02 -14.14
C ARG A 27 9.73 -0.32 -13.52
N LEU A 28 8.50 -0.77 -13.75
CA LEU A 28 8.04 -2.07 -13.26
C LEU A 28 8.49 -3.19 -14.21
N PRO A 29 8.87 -4.36 -13.70
CA PRO A 29 8.98 -5.59 -14.48
C PRO A 29 7.70 -5.86 -15.28
N SER A 30 7.81 -6.47 -16.47
CA SER A 30 6.70 -6.61 -17.41
C SER A 30 5.53 -7.42 -16.84
N ASP A 31 5.83 -8.51 -16.14
CA ASP A 31 4.84 -9.35 -15.43
C ASP A 31 4.05 -8.54 -14.39
N VAL A 32 4.70 -7.60 -13.69
CA VAL A 32 4.05 -6.71 -12.73
C VAL A 32 3.29 -5.58 -13.44
N ALA A 33 3.84 -5.01 -14.51
CA ALA A 33 3.24 -3.93 -15.30
C ALA A 33 1.96 -4.36 -16.03
N GLU A 34 1.87 -5.63 -16.44
CA GLU A 34 0.70 -6.24 -17.08
C GLU A 34 -0.43 -6.56 -16.08
N MET A 35 -0.14 -6.62 -14.77
CA MET A 35 -1.17 -6.82 -13.75
C MET A 35 -2.13 -5.64 -13.66
N THR A 36 -3.43 -5.93 -13.69
CA THR A 36 -4.44 -4.97 -13.24
C THR A 36 -4.23 -4.64 -11.76
N PRO A 37 -4.65 -3.44 -11.29
CA PRO A 37 -4.53 -3.07 -9.87
C PRO A 37 -5.21 -4.08 -8.92
N GLN A 38 -6.32 -4.69 -9.36
CA GLN A 38 -7.01 -5.80 -8.70
C GLN A 38 -6.11 -7.04 -8.58
N ALA A 39 -5.50 -7.46 -9.69
CA ALA A 39 -4.64 -8.64 -9.73
C ALA A 39 -3.40 -8.44 -8.87
N ARG A 40 -2.80 -7.24 -8.90
CA ARG A 40 -1.65 -6.88 -8.06
C ARG A 40 -2.00 -6.88 -6.58
N LEU A 41 -3.15 -6.32 -6.18
CA LEU A 41 -3.61 -6.39 -4.78
C LEU A 41 -3.84 -7.84 -4.33
N GLY A 42 -4.48 -8.66 -5.17
CA GLY A 42 -4.67 -10.09 -4.90
C GLY A 42 -3.35 -10.85 -4.78
N ALA A 43 -2.37 -10.56 -5.63
CA ALA A 43 -1.04 -11.15 -5.57
C ALA A 43 -0.28 -10.75 -4.28
N ILE A 44 -0.36 -9.48 -3.87
CA ILE A 44 0.23 -9.01 -2.60
C ILE A 44 -0.40 -9.72 -1.39
N LEU A 45 -1.73 -9.87 -1.38
CA LEU A 45 -2.45 -10.51 -0.28
C LEU A 45 -2.21 -12.01 -0.20
N ARG A 46 -2.18 -12.73 -1.33
CA ARG A 46 -1.88 -14.18 -1.37
C ARG A 46 -0.39 -14.50 -1.15
N GLY A 47 0.51 -13.64 -1.61
CA GLY A 47 1.96 -13.77 -1.44
C GLY A 47 2.50 -13.17 -0.14
N GLU A 48 1.59 -12.65 0.70
CA GLU A 48 1.81 -11.99 1.99
C GLU A 48 2.94 -10.94 1.99
N ALA A 49 3.10 -10.22 0.88
CA ALA A 49 4.22 -9.30 0.71
C ALA A 49 4.04 -8.27 -0.41
N ILE A 50 4.65 -7.10 -0.23
CA ILE A 50 4.79 -6.08 -1.25
C ILE A 50 6.20 -6.19 -1.85
N GLN A 51 6.30 -6.27 -3.18
CA GLN A 51 7.58 -6.24 -3.89
C GLN A 51 8.08 -4.80 -4.01
N GLY A 52 9.38 -4.61 -3.80
CA GLY A 52 10.06 -3.32 -3.97
C GLY A 52 10.62 -3.14 -5.37
N PHE A 53 10.62 -1.90 -5.86
CA PHE A 53 11.09 -1.55 -7.20
C PHE A 53 11.96 -0.28 -7.14
N ALA A 54 12.78 -0.06 -8.18
CA ALA A 54 13.65 1.11 -8.25
C ALA A 54 12.81 2.41 -8.31
N PRO A 55 12.94 3.34 -7.34
CA PRO A 55 12.17 4.57 -7.32
C PRO A 55 12.74 5.58 -8.32
N TYR A 56 12.15 6.77 -8.41
CA TYR A 56 12.79 7.87 -9.12
C TYR A 56 14.05 8.33 -8.34
N GLY A 57 15.19 8.43 -9.03
CA GLY A 57 16.45 8.89 -8.44
C GLY A 57 17.34 7.82 -7.79
N SER A 58 16.89 6.57 -7.67
CA SER A 58 17.74 5.43 -7.27
C SER A 58 17.53 4.21 -8.19
N GLN A 59 18.43 3.23 -8.07
CA GLN A 59 18.31 1.89 -8.65
C GLN A 59 17.97 0.82 -7.60
N ASP A 60 18.20 1.12 -6.31
CA ASP A 60 17.93 0.19 -5.23
C ASP A 60 16.41 -0.01 -5.06
N PRO A 61 15.94 -1.25 -4.87
CA PRO A 61 14.51 -1.51 -4.76
C PRO A 61 13.96 -0.99 -3.43
N VAL A 62 12.84 -0.27 -3.50
CA VAL A 62 12.11 0.22 -2.33
C VAL A 62 10.62 -0.12 -2.45
N VAL A 63 9.97 -0.30 -1.30
CA VAL A 63 8.51 -0.27 -1.22
C VAL A 63 8.07 1.14 -0.89
N CYS A 64 7.37 1.80 -1.81
CA CYS A 64 6.83 3.15 -1.64
C CYS A 64 5.43 3.13 -1.01
N PHE A 65 5.17 4.13 -0.17
CA PHE A 65 3.87 4.45 0.40
C PHE A 65 3.59 5.95 0.33
N THR A 66 2.33 6.31 0.51
CA THR A 66 1.86 7.68 0.62
C THR A 66 1.24 7.90 2.00
N GLU A 67 1.73 8.87 2.75
CA GLU A 67 1.06 9.32 3.96
C GLU A 67 -0.15 10.19 3.57
N ALA A 68 -1.35 9.60 3.63
CA ALA A 68 -2.60 10.31 3.35
C ALA A 68 -3.77 9.74 4.16
N LYS A 69 -4.59 10.64 4.72
CA LYS A 69 -5.90 10.30 5.27
C LYS A 69 -6.84 9.78 4.20
N ARG A 70 -7.94 9.13 4.60
CA ARG A 70 -9.03 8.67 3.71
C ARG A 70 -9.46 9.73 2.69
N ASP A 71 -9.62 10.99 3.09
CA ASP A 71 -9.96 12.10 2.18
C ASP A 71 -8.81 12.50 1.23
N GLY A 72 -7.56 12.37 1.67
CA GLY A 72 -6.38 12.54 0.82
C GLY A 72 -6.27 11.44 -0.24
N VAL A 73 -6.56 10.19 0.13
CA VAL A 73 -6.67 9.07 -0.84
C VAL A 73 -7.80 9.33 -1.83
N ALA A 74 -8.95 9.84 -1.37
CA ALA A 74 -10.07 10.21 -2.23
C ALA A 74 -9.70 11.32 -3.24
N TYR A 75 -8.90 12.31 -2.82
CA TYR A 75 -8.32 13.31 -3.72
C TYR A 75 -7.37 12.67 -4.75
N LEU A 76 -6.49 11.77 -4.34
CA LEU A 76 -5.54 11.10 -5.25
C LEU A 76 -6.26 10.23 -6.30
N ILE A 77 -7.35 9.55 -5.94
CA ILE A 77 -8.18 8.80 -6.89
C ILE A 77 -8.85 9.73 -7.91
N LYS A 78 -9.49 10.82 -7.45
CA LYS A 78 -10.21 11.77 -8.31
C LYS A 78 -9.30 12.59 -9.21
N GLU A 79 -8.31 13.26 -8.61
CA GLU A 79 -7.56 14.35 -9.24
C GLU A 79 -6.22 13.87 -9.82
N LYS A 80 -5.72 12.70 -9.40
CA LYS A 80 -4.48 12.09 -9.92
C LYS A 80 -4.73 10.79 -10.69
N GLY A 81 -5.99 10.38 -10.85
CA GLY A 81 -6.38 9.20 -11.63
C GLY A 81 -5.88 7.87 -11.06
N TRP A 82 -5.66 7.79 -9.74
CA TRP A 82 -5.20 6.55 -9.11
C TRP A 82 -6.31 5.50 -9.09
N ALA A 83 -5.94 4.24 -9.32
CA ALA A 83 -6.88 3.15 -9.25
C ALA A 83 -7.24 2.85 -7.77
N PRO A 84 -8.54 2.73 -7.40
CA PRO A 84 -8.96 2.49 -6.02
C PRO A 84 -8.70 1.05 -5.52
N TRP A 85 -7.43 0.65 -5.50
CA TRP A 85 -6.96 -0.68 -5.11
C TRP A 85 -5.65 -0.55 -4.35
N GLY A 86 -5.58 -1.06 -3.12
CA GLY A 86 -4.40 -0.88 -2.27
C GLY A 86 -4.56 -1.34 -0.83
N LEU A 87 -3.55 -1.02 -0.02
CA LEU A 87 -3.49 -1.30 1.41
C LEU A 87 -3.27 -0.02 2.20
N VAL A 88 -3.86 0.05 3.39
CA VAL A 88 -3.54 1.04 4.43
C VAL A 88 -2.82 0.30 5.55
N LEU A 89 -1.57 0.66 5.80
CA LEU A 89 -0.70 0.04 6.78
C LEU A 89 -0.48 0.97 7.98
N GLU A 90 -0.27 0.42 9.17
CA GLU A 90 0.14 1.17 10.36
C GLU A 90 1.55 1.76 10.18
N ARG A 91 1.67 3.10 10.30
CA ARG A 91 2.96 3.80 10.10
C ARG A 91 4.02 3.31 11.09
N ASP A 92 3.65 3.07 12.34
CA ASP A 92 4.58 2.60 13.38
C ASP A 92 5.15 1.20 13.05
N ALA A 93 4.33 0.32 12.45
CA ALA A 93 4.78 -1.01 12.03
C ALA A 93 5.68 -0.94 10.77
N VAL A 94 5.34 -0.08 9.80
CA VAL A 94 6.20 0.19 8.64
C VAL A 94 7.55 0.80 9.06
N TYR A 95 7.55 1.67 10.08
CA TYR A 95 8.78 2.24 10.63
C TYR A 95 9.65 1.19 11.35
N GLN A 96 9.04 0.26 12.09
CA GLN A 96 9.74 -0.86 12.72
C GLN A 96 10.40 -1.79 11.69
N ASP A 97 9.80 -1.96 10.51
CA ASP A 97 10.35 -2.71 9.38
C ASP A 97 11.40 -1.92 8.57
N GLY A 98 11.94 -0.82 9.12
CA GLY A 98 12.98 0.00 8.49
C GLY A 98 12.46 1.08 7.53
N GLY A 99 11.16 1.40 7.58
CA GLY A 99 10.55 2.44 6.77
C GLY A 99 10.74 3.86 7.32
N GLY A 100 10.65 4.85 6.44
CA GLY A 100 10.81 6.27 6.82
C GLY A 100 10.23 7.26 5.80
N PRO A 101 10.05 8.53 6.20
CA PRO A 101 9.59 9.59 5.31
C PRO A 101 10.69 10.02 4.34
N VAL A 102 10.32 10.32 3.09
CA VAL A 102 11.23 10.81 2.04
C VAL A 102 11.56 12.29 2.25
N TRP A 103 12.81 12.66 1.97
CA TRP A 103 13.32 14.01 2.08
C TRP A 103 13.23 14.77 0.76
N TYR A 104 12.66 15.97 0.79
CA TYR A 104 12.56 16.82 -0.40
C TYR A 104 13.69 17.84 -0.44
N ALA A 105 14.67 17.61 -1.30
CA ALA A 105 15.88 18.41 -1.39
C ALA A 105 15.78 19.42 -2.55
N ARG A 106 16.17 20.67 -2.30
CA ARG A 106 16.48 21.60 -3.40
C ARG A 106 17.63 21.04 -4.24
N SER A 107 17.70 21.44 -5.51
CA SER A 107 18.79 21.04 -6.43
C SER A 107 20.21 21.20 -5.86
N ASP A 108 20.50 22.33 -5.22
CA ASP A 108 21.82 22.61 -4.63
C ASP A 108 22.17 21.67 -3.47
N VAL A 109 21.18 21.32 -2.64
CA VAL A 109 21.34 20.33 -1.56
C VAL A 109 21.45 18.93 -2.14
N TRP A 110 20.59 18.57 -3.10
CA TRP A 110 20.57 17.24 -3.74
C TRP A 110 21.93 16.85 -4.34
N ASP A 111 22.62 17.79 -4.98
CA ASP A 111 23.90 17.52 -5.61
C ASP A 111 25.01 17.22 -4.58
N THR A 112 24.84 17.59 -3.31
CA THR A 112 25.74 17.23 -2.19
C THR A 112 25.43 15.88 -1.52
N LEU A 113 24.26 15.27 -1.78
CA LEU A 113 23.85 14.02 -1.11
C LEU A 113 24.62 12.81 -1.64
N SER A 114 24.96 11.86 -0.76
CA SER A 114 25.47 10.54 -1.14
C SER A 114 24.41 9.73 -1.91
N SER A 115 24.83 8.68 -2.62
CA SER A 115 23.91 7.74 -3.29
C SER A 115 22.95 7.07 -2.31
N GLU A 116 23.45 6.67 -1.14
CA GLU A 116 22.69 6.09 -0.04
C GLU A 116 21.56 7.01 0.44
N ILE A 117 21.84 8.31 0.64
CA ILE A 117 20.82 9.27 1.06
C ILE A 117 19.86 9.63 -0.10
N LYS A 118 20.30 9.53 -1.36
CA LYS A 118 19.43 9.76 -2.53
C LYS A 118 18.32 8.72 -2.65
N ALA A 119 18.50 7.49 -2.16
CA ALA A 119 17.42 6.52 -2.03
C ALA A 119 16.29 6.97 -1.08
N TRP A 120 16.61 7.86 -0.13
CA TRP A 120 15.68 8.47 0.82
C TRP A 120 15.18 9.86 0.42
N ALA A 121 15.54 10.36 -0.76
CA ALA A 121 15.24 11.73 -1.15
C ALA A 121 14.55 11.83 -2.53
N VAL A 122 13.99 13.01 -2.79
CA VAL A 122 13.48 13.47 -4.09
C VAL A 122 14.00 14.88 -4.38
N ARG A 123 14.56 15.10 -5.57
CA ARG A 123 15.00 16.42 -6.05
C ARG A 123 13.79 17.28 -6.41
N LEU A 124 13.70 18.48 -5.84
CA LEU A 124 12.75 19.51 -6.25
C LEU A 124 13.40 20.49 -7.23
N GLU A 125 12.81 20.61 -8.41
CA GLU A 125 13.20 21.56 -9.46
C GLU A 125 12.05 22.57 -9.72
N PRO A 126 12.32 23.89 -9.73
CA PRO A 126 11.32 24.89 -10.09
C PRO A 126 10.70 24.60 -11.47
N GLY A 127 9.37 24.75 -11.59
CA GLY A 127 8.62 24.45 -12.81
C GLY A 127 8.38 22.96 -13.09
N ARG A 128 8.97 22.05 -12.31
CA ARG A 128 8.75 20.59 -12.39
C ARG A 128 8.26 19.96 -11.08
N ALA A 129 8.51 20.62 -9.94
CA ALA A 129 8.04 20.20 -8.64
C ALA A 129 6.50 20.27 -8.56
N GLU A 130 5.88 19.14 -8.24
CA GLU A 130 4.44 19.06 -7.97
C GLU A 130 4.19 19.35 -6.49
N TRP A 131 3.93 20.60 -6.12
CA TRP A 131 3.82 21.00 -4.71
C TRP A 131 2.66 20.35 -3.92
N LEU A 132 1.66 19.81 -4.63
CA LEU A 132 0.52 19.08 -4.07
C LEU A 132 0.62 17.56 -4.30
N HIS A 133 1.82 17.04 -4.50
CA HIS A 133 2.06 15.60 -4.54
C HIS A 133 1.95 14.95 -3.16
N GLU A 134 2.00 13.62 -3.15
CA GLU A 134 2.04 12.80 -1.95
C GLU A 134 3.18 13.13 -0.99
N ARG A 135 2.98 12.85 0.30
CA ARG A 135 4.06 12.74 1.27
C ARG A 135 4.59 11.31 1.21
N GLU A 136 5.66 11.11 0.44
CA GLU A 136 6.21 9.79 0.18
C GLU A 136 6.90 9.20 1.42
N TRP A 137 6.71 7.91 1.63
CA TRP A 137 7.44 7.06 2.58
C TRP A 137 8.05 5.89 1.83
N ARG A 138 9.22 5.42 2.25
CA ARG A 138 9.94 4.28 1.63
C ARG A 138 10.38 3.27 2.68
N VAL A 139 10.42 2.00 2.31
CA VAL A 139 11.20 0.93 2.97
C VAL A 139 12.22 0.42 1.94
N PRO A 140 13.54 0.60 2.13
CA PRO A 140 14.56 0.05 1.24
C PRO A 140 14.67 -1.47 1.37
N THR A 141 13.90 -2.19 0.56
CA THR A 141 13.89 -3.64 0.50
C THR A 141 13.38 -4.12 -0.87
N PRO A 142 13.92 -5.23 -1.42
CA PRO A 142 13.31 -5.91 -2.57
C PRO A 142 11.94 -6.52 -2.24
N LYS A 143 11.64 -6.80 -0.96
CA LYS A 143 10.38 -7.41 -0.52
C LYS A 143 10.07 -7.03 0.92
N LEU A 144 8.91 -6.41 1.15
CA LEU A 144 8.35 -6.19 2.49
C LEU A 144 7.35 -7.31 2.79
N GLY A 145 7.64 -8.14 3.80
CA GLY A 145 6.68 -9.13 4.32
C GLY A 145 5.57 -8.42 5.11
N LEU A 146 4.33 -8.80 4.84
CA LEU A 146 3.16 -8.28 5.54
C LEU A 146 2.79 -9.18 6.72
N ARG A 147 2.17 -8.59 7.74
CA ARG A 147 1.62 -9.26 8.92
C ARG A 147 0.25 -8.65 9.22
N SER A 148 -0.70 -9.42 9.75
CA SER A 148 -2.09 -8.95 9.90
C SER A 148 -2.19 -7.68 10.75
N GLU A 149 -1.35 -7.53 11.77
CA GLU A 149 -1.31 -6.34 12.63
C GLU A 149 -0.75 -5.09 11.93
N MET A 150 -0.07 -5.23 10.79
CA MET A 150 0.37 -4.10 9.97
C MET A 150 -0.79 -3.50 9.16
N ILE A 151 -1.84 -4.27 8.85
CA ILE A 151 -2.86 -3.86 7.87
C ILE A 151 -4.08 -3.26 8.60
N ARG A 152 -4.22 -1.94 8.52
CA ARG A 152 -5.36 -1.20 9.08
C ARG A 152 -6.61 -1.34 8.21
N ALA A 153 -6.44 -1.34 6.89
CA ALA A 153 -7.52 -1.52 5.93
C ALA A 153 -7.05 -2.00 4.55
N VAL A 154 -7.97 -2.61 3.80
CA VAL A 154 -7.81 -2.90 2.37
C VAL A 154 -8.71 -1.98 1.55
N ILE A 155 -8.15 -1.35 0.51
CA ILE A 155 -8.86 -0.45 -0.41
C ILE A 155 -9.31 -1.26 -1.64
N VAL A 156 -10.60 -1.19 -1.97
CA VAL A 156 -11.20 -1.88 -3.13
C VAL A 156 -12.13 -0.95 -3.90
N ALA A 157 -12.31 -1.19 -5.21
CA ALA A 157 -13.28 -0.46 -6.04
C ALA A 157 -14.60 -1.20 -6.25
N ASP A 158 -14.66 -2.47 -5.85
CA ASP A 158 -15.80 -3.35 -6.03
C ASP A 158 -16.13 -4.04 -4.69
N PRO A 159 -17.35 -3.89 -4.14
CA PRO A 159 -17.75 -4.50 -2.88
C PRO A 159 -17.86 -6.03 -2.94
N GLN A 160 -18.00 -6.62 -4.14
CA GLN A 160 -18.07 -8.06 -4.37
C GLN A 160 -16.69 -8.70 -4.59
N TRP A 161 -15.63 -7.90 -4.77
CA TRP A 161 -14.28 -8.42 -5.01
C TRP A 161 -13.71 -9.18 -3.81
N HIS A 162 -13.05 -10.30 -4.14
CA HIS A 162 -12.29 -11.16 -3.22
C HIS A 162 -10.88 -11.37 -3.77
N PRO A 163 -9.82 -11.43 -2.93
CA PRO A 163 -8.44 -11.67 -3.38
C PRO A 163 -8.15 -13.09 -3.91
N GLY A 164 -9.18 -13.89 -4.19
CA GLY A 164 -9.08 -15.35 -4.35
C GLY A 164 -8.89 -16.07 -3.01
N TYR A 165 -8.89 -17.39 -3.06
CA TYR A 165 -8.57 -18.24 -1.91
C TYR A 165 -7.09 -18.69 -1.99
N VAL A 166 -6.58 -19.19 -0.87
CA VAL A 166 -5.28 -19.87 -0.76
C VAL A 166 -5.49 -21.25 -0.12
N PRO A 167 -4.71 -22.27 -0.49
CA PRO A 167 -4.75 -23.56 0.17
C PRO A 167 -4.18 -23.44 1.59
N ASP A 168 -4.89 -23.98 2.57
CA ASP A 168 -4.49 -24.06 3.97
C ASP A 168 -4.81 -25.44 4.55
N LEU A 169 -4.20 -25.79 5.68
CA LEU A 169 -4.41 -27.06 6.38
C LEU A 169 -5.60 -26.94 7.34
N GLY A 170 -6.74 -27.46 6.89
CA GLY A 170 -7.95 -27.66 7.68
C GLY A 170 -8.00 -29.06 8.31
N VAL A 171 -9.13 -29.36 8.93
CA VAL A 171 -9.46 -30.68 9.47
C VAL A 171 -10.84 -31.05 8.95
N ASP A 172 -10.97 -32.20 8.29
CA ASP A 172 -12.26 -32.71 7.83
C ASP A 172 -13.15 -33.01 9.06
N PRO A 173 -14.34 -32.38 9.19
CA PRO A 173 -15.23 -32.60 10.34
C PRO A 173 -15.83 -34.02 10.41
N ALA A 174 -15.75 -34.81 9.34
CA ALA A 174 -16.26 -36.19 9.31
C ALA A 174 -15.21 -37.23 9.73
N SER A 175 -13.96 -37.10 9.25
CA SER A 175 -12.87 -38.05 9.58
C SER A 175 -11.96 -37.59 10.72
N GLY A 176 -11.83 -36.28 10.95
CA GLY A 176 -10.82 -35.70 11.85
C GLY A 176 -9.40 -35.65 11.26
N GLU A 177 -9.23 -36.03 9.99
CA GLU A 177 -7.93 -36.01 9.30
C GLU A 177 -7.61 -34.63 8.70
N PRO A 178 -6.32 -34.29 8.47
CA PRO A 178 -5.95 -33.04 7.82
C PRO A 178 -6.38 -33.00 6.35
N GLU A 179 -7.03 -31.91 5.94
CA GLU A 179 -7.45 -31.66 4.56
C GLU A 179 -6.91 -30.32 4.04
N LEU A 180 -6.63 -30.23 2.74
CA LEU A 180 -6.34 -28.94 2.10
C LEU A 180 -7.65 -28.21 1.77
N VAL A 181 -7.90 -27.11 2.48
CA VAL A 181 -9.08 -26.27 2.32
C VAL A 181 -8.73 -24.94 1.65
N GLU A 182 -9.65 -24.38 0.87
CA GLU A 182 -9.51 -23.04 0.30
C GLU A 182 -10.04 -21.98 1.28
N VAL A 183 -9.16 -21.14 1.82
CA VAL A 183 -9.50 -20.06 2.77
C VAL A 183 -9.08 -18.68 2.24
N PRO A 184 -9.70 -17.58 2.70
CA PRO A 184 -9.22 -16.23 2.42
C PRO A 184 -7.79 -16.04 2.99
N PRO A 185 -6.94 -15.20 2.36
CA PRO A 185 -5.60 -14.91 2.89
C PRO A 185 -5.65 -14.42 4.34
N ARG A 186 -4.93 -15.10 5.24
CA ARG A 186 -4.97 -14.87 6.70
C ARG A 186 -4.71 -13.41 7.10
N LEU A 187 -3.95 -12.68 6.29
CA LEU A 187 -3.71 -11.23 6.42
C LEU A 187 -4.97 -10.35 6.50
N ILE A 188 -6.10 -10.75 5.91
CA ILE A 188 -7.29 -9.88 5.79
C ILE A 188 -8.42 -10.25 6.75
N ALA A 189 -8.24 -11.30 7.55
CA ALA A 189 -9.22 -11.74 8.55
C ALA A 189 -9.48 -10.62 9.55
N GLY A 190 -10.73 -10.14 9.63
CA GLY A 190 -11.11 -9.03 10.52
C GLY A 190 -10.59 -7.64 10.10
N VAL A 191 -9.86 -7.51 8.99
CA VAL A 191 -9.36 -6.22 8.49
C VAL A 191 -10.48 -5.40 7.84
N LYS A 192 -10.49 -4.09 8.09
CA LYS A 192 -11.49 -3.16 7.52
C LYS A 192 -11.38 -3.10 6.00
N ARG A 193 -12.52 -3.00 5.32
CA ARG A 193 -12.60 -2.81 3.86
C ARG A 193 -13.10 -1.41 3.54
N TRP A 194 -12.31 -0.64 2.79
CA TRP A 194 -12.67 0.70 2.34
C TRP A 194 -13.03 0.61 0.86
N CYS A 195 -14.33 0.60 0.57
CA CYS A 195 -14.83 0.50 -0.79
C CYS A 195 -14.98 1.89 -1.38
N TRP A 196 -14.33 2.14 -2.53
CA TRP A 196 -14.49 3.38 -3.25
C TRP A 196 -15.86 3.43 -3.93
N ASN A 197 -16.63 4.46 -3.61
CA ASN A 197 -17.94 4.71 -4.19
C ASN A 197 -17.80 5.76 -5.31
N HIS A 198 -17.90 5.31 -6.56
CA HIS A 198 -17.75 6.18 -7.72
C HIS A 198 -18.85 7.26 -7.83
N ALA A 199 -20.05 7.04 -7.27
CA ALA A 199 -21.16 7.99 -7.36
C ALA A 199 -21.03 9.14 -6.35
N THR A 200 -20.54 8.87 -5.14
CA THR A 200 -20.31 9.90 -4.10
C THR A 200 -18.87 10.44 -4.13
N GLY A 201 -17.94 9.69 -4.72
CA GLY A 201 -16.51 9.95 -4.69
C GLY A 201 -15.97 9.96 -3.26
N LYS A 202 -16.41 8.99 -2.44
CA LYS A 202 -16.02 8.78 -1.04
C LYS A 202 -15.76 7.29 -0.79
N PHE A 203 -15.27 6.95 0.39
CA PHE A 203 -15.14 5.57 0.83
C PHE A 203 -16.28 5.16 1.76
N ASP A 204 -16.96 4.09 1.40
CA ASP A 204 -17.87 3.34 2.26
C ASP A 204 -17.05 2.28 3.03
N GLU A 205 -17.40 2.02 4.30
CA GLU A 205 -16.77 0.98 5.09
C GLU A 205 -17.60 -0.30 5.00
N LEU A 206 -17.02 -1.37 4.44
CA LEU A 206 -17.67 -2.68 4.33
C LEU A 206 -17.28 -3.58 5.52
N PRO A 207 -18.12 -4.58 5.86
CA PRO A 207 -17.74 -5.63 6.80
C PRO A 207 -16.43 -6.30 6.38
N PRO A 208 -15.56 -6.68 7.34
CA PRO A 208 -14.38 -7.49 7.05
C PRO A 208 -14.72 -8.79 6.32
N TRP A 209 -13.72 -9.38 5.66
CA TRP A 209 -13.84 -10.78 5.26
C TRP A 209 -13.88 -11.67 6.50
N ILE A 210 -14.78 -12.65 6.49
CA ILE A 210 -14.85 -13.72 7.48
C ILE A 210 -13.80 -14.75 7.08
N ALA A 211 -13.00 -15.19 8.05
CA ALA A 211 -12.05 -16.29 7.89
C ALA A 211 -12.73 -17.64 8.13
#